data_AF-A0A8C6E5N8-F1
#
_entry.id   AF-A0A8C6E5N8-F1
#
_cell.length_a   1.000
_cell.length_b   1.000
_cell.length_c   1.000
_cell.angle_alpha   90.00
_cell.angle_beta   90.00
_cell.angle_gamma   90.00
#
_symmetry.space_group_name_H-M   'P 1'
#
loop_
_entity.id
_entity.type
_entity.pdbx_description
1 polymer ?
#
loop_
_entity_poly.entity_id
_entity_poly.type
_entity_poly.pdbx_seq_one_letter_code
_entity_poly.pdbx_strand_id
1 'polypeptide(L)'
;MPPRDWPAASRSRPPPRGPGRQGSRGAGPRAAGRARSGNMAAAGLAQIPDVDIDSDGVFKYVLIRVRAAPPSGTPAGETKEIVRGYKWAEYHADIYDKVSSELQTKGYDCECLGGGRISHQSQDRKIHVYGYSMGYGRAQHSVSTEKIKAKYPDYEVTWTDDGY
;
A
#
# COMPACT_ATOMS: atom_id res chain seq x y z
N MET A 1 -23.59 11.72 44.70
CA MET A 1 -23.16 12.42 45.92
C MET A 1 -21.97 11.67 46.51
N PRO A 2 -20.99 12.40 47.08
CA PRO A 2 -19.57 12.27 46.76
C PRO A 2 -18.76 11.73 47.97
N PRO A 3 -17.48 12.10 48.15
CA PRO A 3 -16.31 11.40 47.67
C PRO A 3 -15.48 10.80 48.83
N ARG A 4 -14.38 10.09 48.55
CA ARG A 4 -13.35 9.83 49.56
C ARG A 4 -12.14 10.72 49.29
N ASP A 5 -12.03 11.72 50.16
CA ASP A 5 -10.91 12.64 50.32
C ASP A 5 -9.60 11.92 50.68
N TRP A 6 -8.49 12.43 50.15
CA TRP A 6 -7.16 12.33 50.77
C TRP A 6 -6.47 13.70 50.66
N PRO A 7 -5.79 14.18 51.71
CA PRO A 7 -5.59 15.62 51.90
C PRO A 7 -4.34 16.18 51.20
N ALA A 8 -4.44 17.48 50.90
CA ALA A 8 -3.35 18.35 50.52
C ALA A 8 -2.80 19.10 51.76
N ALA A 9 -1.47 19.09 51.93
CA ALA A 9 -0.65 20.12 52.57
C ALA A 9 0.82 19.71 52.31
N SER A 10 1.79 20.57 52.03
CA SER A 10 2.03 21.89 52.60
C SER A 10 2.94 22.72 51.70
N ARG A 11 2.71 24.03 51.73
CA ARG A 11 3.52 25.09 51.13
C ARG A 11 4.85 25.24 51.85
N SER A 12 5.92 25.49 51.09
CA SER A 12 7.16 26.07 51.60
C SER A 12 7.63 27.17 50.63
N ARG A 13 7.74 28.39 51.15
CA ARG A 13 8.21 29.62 50.47
C ARG A 13 9.75 29.65 50.32
N PRO A 14 10.31 30.53 49.47
CA PRO A 14 11.69 30.47 48.99
C PRO A 14 12.66 31.36 49.79
N PRO A 15 13.99 31.23 49.56
CA PRO A 15 14.91 32.36 49.77
C PRO A 15 15.90 32.51 48.56
N PRO A 16 16.88 33.45 48.55
CA PRO A 16 16.86 34.64 47.71
C PRO A 16 17.94 34.67 46.60
N ARG A 17 17.87 35.72 45.77
CA ARG A 17 18.79 36.05 44.67
C ARG A 17 20.16 36.56 45.14
N GLY A 18 21.21 36.19 44.40
CA GLY A 18 22.51 36.87 44.34
C GLY A 18 23.15 36.73 42.94
N PRO A 19 23.93 37.71 42.44
CA PRO A 19 24.28 37.81 41.02
C PRO A 19 25.67 37.26 40.67
N GLY A 20 25.86 36.79 39.43
CA GLY A 20 27.17 36.35 38.96
C GLY A 20 27.27 36.01 37.47
N ARG A 21 27.70 37.00 36.68
CA ARG A 21 28.61 36.94 35.50
C ARG A 21 28.42 35.90 34.38
N GLN A 22 28.05 36.44 33.22
CA GLN A 22 28.64 36.30 31.86
C GLN A 22 29.55 35.11 31.50
N GLY A 23 29.16 34.41 30.43
CA GLY A 23 29.98 33.56 29.55
C GLY A 23 29.10 32.99 28.42
N SER A 24 28.95 33.67 27.28
CA SER A 24 29.66 33.44 26.01
C SER A 24 29.29 32.15 25.23
N ARG A 25 28.54 32.38 24.14
CA ARG A 25 28.68 31.80 22.78
C ARG A 25 28.30 30.33 22.54
N GLY A 26 27.37 30.13 21.59
CA GLY A 26 27.39 28.96 20.70
C GLY A 26 26.08 28.19 20.49
N ALA A 27 24.94 28.85 20.20
CA ALA A 27 23.77 28.14 19.68
C ALA A 27 23.91 27.96 18.16
N GLY A 28 24.54 26.86 17.74
CA GLY A 28 24.42 26.36 16.37
C GLY A 28 23.01 25.81 16.14
N PRO A 29 22.45 25.93 14.92
CA PRO A 29 21.11 25.43 14.66
C PRO A 29 21.11 23.90 14.80
N ARG A 30 20.19 23.38 15.62
CA ARG A 30 19.78 21.97 15.55
C ARG A 30 19.29 21.74 14.14
N ALA A 31 20.11 21.11 13.31
CA ALA A 31 19.68 20.59 12.02
C ALA A 31 18.56 19.60 12.31
N ALA A 32 17.33 20.01 12.01
CA ALA A 32 16.21 19.09 11.89
C ALA A 32 16.62 18.06 10.82
N GLY A 33 16.82 16.81 11.27
CA GLY A 33 17.10 15.68 10.40
C GLY A 33 16.02 15.62 9.33
N ARG A 34 16.43 15.94 8.11
CA ARG A 34 15.62 16.05 6.91
C ARG A 34 14.80 14.77 6.71
N ALA A 35 13.50 14.91 6.54
CA ALA A 35 12.61 13.83 6.11
C ALA A 35 13.16 13.20 4.81
N ARG A 36 13.78 12.01 4.92
CA ARG A 36 14.24 11.20 3.79
C ARG A 36 13.38 9.95 3.55
N SER A 37 12.30 9.77 4.32
CA SER A 37 11.50 8.54 4.29
C SER A 37 10.49 8.50 3.14
N GLY A 38 9.86 9.64 2.78
CA GLY A 38 8.85 9.69 1.72
C GLY A 38 9.37 9.33 0.32
N ASN A 39 10.63 9.68 0.01
CA ASN A 39 11.18 9.47 -1.34
C ASN A 39 11.65 8.02 -1.60
N MET A 40 11.99 7.28 -0.54
CA MET A 40 12.41 5.87 -0.65
C MET A 40 11.21 4.93 -0.85
N ALA A 41 10.09 5.21 -0.19
CA ALA A 41 8.86 4.43 -0.33
C ALA A 41 8.27 4.55 -1.75
N ALA A 42 8.17 5.78 -2.26
CA ALA A 42 7.69 6.07 -3.63
C ALA A 42 8.57 5.39 -4.70
N ALA A 43 9.89 5.50 -4.56
CA ALA A 43 10.84 4.86 -5.46
C ALA A 43 10.73 3.33 -5.44
N GLY A 44 10.43 2.74 -4.27
CA GLY A 44 10.22 1.31 -4.12
C GLY A 44 8.97 0.79 -4.83
N LEU A 45 7.83 1.50 -4.69
CA LEU A 45 6.58 1.12 -5.36
C LEU A 45 6.68 1.20 -6.89
N ALA A 46 7.45 2.16 -7.42
CA ALA A 46 7.68 2.29 -8.84
C ALA A 46 8.37 1.06 -9.47
N GLN A 47 9.18 0.31 -8.69
CA GLN A 47 9.85 -0.90 -9.17
C GLN A 47 8.91 -2.12 -9.29
N ILE A 48 7.74 -2.07 -8.66
CA ILE A 48 6.77 -3.17 -8.72
C ILE A 48 6.00 -3.06 -10.04
N PRO A 49 6.00 -4.10 -10.91
CA PRO A 49 5.25 -4.05 -12.17
C PRO A 49 3.76 -3.81 -11.94
N ASP A 50 3.17 -2.85 -12.65
CA ASP A 50 1.73 -2.57 -12.58
C ASP A 50 0.88 -3.77 -12.99
N VAL A 51 1.33 -4.51 -14.01
CA VAL A 51 0.62 -5.67 -14.53
C VAL A 51 1.60 -6.80 -14.76
N ASP A 52 1.27 -7.97 -14.22
CA ASP A 52 1.96 -9.22 -14.52
C ASP A 52 0.91 -10.32 -14.69
N ILE A 53 0.68 -10.71 -15.94
CA ILE A 53 -0.38 -11.64 -16.35
C ILE A 53 0.17 -12.61 -17.38
N ASP A 54 -0.36 -13.83 -17.40
CA ASP A 54 -0.01 -14.81 -18.45
C ASP A 54 -0.39 -14.29 -19.84
N SER A 55 0.41 -14.65 -20.84
CA SER A 55 0.37 -14.05 -22.17
C SER A 55 -0.76 -14.52 -23.07
N ASP A 56 -1.56 -15.52 -22.67
CA ASP A 56 -2.63 -16.07 -23.49
C ASP A 56 -3.60 -16.89 -22.62
N GLY A 57 -4.77 -17.28 -23.12
CA GLY A 57 -5.75 -18.14 -22.45
C GLY A 57 -6.67 -17.45 -21.43
N VAL A 58 -7.45 -18.25 -20.71
CA VAL A 58 -8.39 -17.77 -19.68
C VAL A 58 -7.91 -18.18 -18.29
N PHE A 59 -7.79 -17.22 -17.38
CA PHE A 59 -7.26 -17.45 -16.04
C PHE A 59 -7.84 -16.48 -15.00
N LYS A 60 -7.70 -16.85 -13.72
CA LYS A 60 -8.12 -15.99 -12.60
C LYS A 60 -7.13 -14.85 -12.41
N TYR A 61 -7.62 -13.72 -11.92
CA TYR A 61 -6.80 -12.57 -11.60
C TYR A 61 -7.28 -11.86 -10.32
N VAL A 62 -6.36 -11.19 -9.64
CA VAL A 62 -6.64 -10.33 -8.49
C VAL A 62 -6.10 -8.92 -8.71
N LEU A 63 -6.81 -7.93 -8.16
CA LEU A 63 -6.36 -6.56 -8.03
C LEU A 63 -5.84 -6.37 -6.60
N ILE A 64 -4.59 -5.94 -6.47
CA ILE A 64 -3.92 -5.83 -5.16
C ILE A 64 -3.47 -4.39 -4.95
N ARG A 65 -3.80 -3.79 -3.81
CA ARG A 65 -3.19 -2.56 -3.33
C ARG A 65 -1.93 -2.89 -2.55
N VAL A 66 -0.84 -2.25 -2.91
CA VAL A 66 0.48 -2.36 -2.28
C VAL A 66 0.82 -1.04 -1.64
N ARG A 67 1.31 -1.05 -0.42
CA ARG A 67 1.82 0.12 0.28
C ARG A 67 3.15 -0.21 0.95
N ALA A 68 4.04 0.77 1.06
CA ALA A 68 5.23 0.59 1.89
C ALA A 68 4.78 0.34 3.34
N ALA A 69 5.31 -0.71 3.99
CA ALA A 69 4.95 -0.99 5.37
C ALA A 69 5.45 0.18 6.26
N PRO A 70 4.55 0.92 6.93
CA PRO A 70 4.97 2.05 7.73
C PRO A 70 5.72 1.55 8.98
N PRO A 71 6.74 2.30 9.46
CA PRO A 71 7.17 2.17 10.84
C PRO A 71 5.98 2.43 11.76
N SER A 72 5.86 1.64 12.83
CA SER A 72 4.75 1.73 13.79
C SER A 72 4.47 3.18 14.21
N GLY A 73 3.24 3.65 13.99
CA GLY A 73 2.80 5.00 14.40
C GLY A 73 2.86 6.09 13.32
N THR A 74 3.13 5.75 12.05
CA THR A 74 3.18 6.71 10.93
C THR A 74 1.91 6.63 10.06
N PRO A 75 1.37 7.75 9.52
CA PRO A 75 0.24 7.72 8.59
C PRO A 75 0.51 6.85 7.36
N ALA A 76 -0.57 6.30 6.78
CA ALA A 76 -0.51 5.42 5.63
C ALA A 76 0.32 6.06 4.50
N GLY A 77 1.37 5.36 4.09
CA GLY A 77 2.24 5.79 3.00
C GLY A 77 1.51 5.72 1.65
N GLU A 78 2.23 6.13 0.60
CA GLU A 78 1.77 6.00 -0.77
C GLU A 78 1.35 4.57 -1.10
N THR A 79 0.31 4.43 -1.92
CA THR A 79 -0.24 3.15 -2.35
C THR A 79 -0.15 3.01 -3.86
N LYS A 80 0.10 1.79 -4.33
CA LYS A 80 0.06 1.43 -5.75
C LYS A 80 -0.83 0.22 -5.93
N GLU A 81 -1.69 0.25 -6.94
CA GLU A 81 -2.52 -0.90 -7.31
C GLU A 81 -1.85 -1.70 -8.42
N ILE A 82 -1.88 -3.02 -8.33
CA ILE A 82 -1.24 -3.93 -9.28
C ILE A 82 -2.20 -5.05 -9.70
N VAL A 83 -2.09 -5.49 -10.95
CA VAL A 83 -2.89 -6.57 -11.54
C VAL A 83 -2.03 -7.82 -11.65
N ARG A 84 -2.54 -8.95 -11.14
CA ARG A 84 -1.85 -10.24 -11.15
C ARG A 84 -2.80 -11.34 -11.61
N GLY A 85 -2.41 -12.16 -12.58
CA GLY A 85 -3.28 -13.19 -13.13
C GLY A 85 -2.52 -14.30 -13.86
N TYR A 86 -2.74 -15.56 -13.47
CA TYR A 86 -1.93 -16.67 -13.96
C TYR A 86 -2.75 -17.96 -14.13
N LYS A 87 -2.41 -18.76 -15.15
CA LYS A 87 -3.04 -20.06 -15.43
C LYS A 87 -2.77 -21.12 -14.38
N TRP A 88 -1.62 -21.04 -13.71
CA TRP A 88 -1.25 -22.02 -12.69
C TRP A 88 -2.13 -21.93 -11.44
N ALA A 89 -2.78 -20.79 -11.21
CA ALA A 89 -3.57 -20.55 -10.02
C ALA A 89 -4.98 -21.12 -10.17
N GLU A 90 -5.29 -22.12 -9.35
CA GLU A 90 -6.63 -22.70 -9.29
C GLU A 90 -7.62 -21.75 -8.61
N TYR A 91 -7.14 -20.96 -7.63
CA TYR A 91 -7.93 -20.00 -6.88
C TYR A 91 -7.30 -18.60 -6.88
N HIS A 92 -8.13 -17.58 -6.66
CA HIS A 92 -7.67 -16.19 -6.47
C HIS A 92 -6.73 -16.04 -5.28
N ALA A 93 -6.95 -16.83 -4.22
CA ALA A 93 -6.12 -16.85 -3.02
C ALA A 93 -4.69 -17.28 -3.33
N ASP A 94 -4.50 -18.27 -4.21
CA ASP A 94 -3.15 -18.74 -4.57
C ASP A 94 -2.30 -17.61 -5.17
N ILE A 95 -2.90 -16.78 -6.02
CA ILE A 95 -2.25 -15.61 -6.61
C ILE A 95 -1.92 -14.59 -5.53
N TYR A 96 -2.89 -14.28 -4.67
CA TYR A 96 -2.74 -13.29 -3.63
C TYR A 96 -1.67 -13.70 -2.61
N ASP A 97 -1.70 -14.94 -2.12
CA ASP A 97 -0.78 -15.45 -1.11
C ASP A 97 0.66 -15.45 -1.64
N LYS A 98 0.86 -15.89 -2.89
CA LYS A 98 2.18 -15.85 -3.52
C LYS A 98 2.71 -14.42 -3.65
N VAL A 99 1.92 -13.53 -4.25
CA VAL A 99 2.36 -12.15 -4.53
C VAL A 99 2.55 -11.35 -3.24
N SER A 100 1.62 -11.48 -2.28
CA SER A 100 1.71 -10.79 -1.00
C SER A 100 2.91 -11.28 -0.19
N SER A 101 3.17 -12.60 -0.14
CA SER A 101 4.36 -13.14 0.53
C SER A 101 5.65 -12.57 -0.08
N GLU A 102 5.79 -12.58 -1.40
CA GLU A 102 6.96 -12.02 -2.09
C GLU A 102 7.16 -10.52 -1.80
N LEU A 103 6.08 -9.74 -1.78
CA LEU A 103 6.14 -8.30 -1.49
C LEU A 103 6.38 -7.99 -0.01
N GLN A 104 5.84 -8.78 0.91
CA GLN A 104 6.08 -8.66 2.35
C GLN A 104 7.55 -8.89 2.69
N THR A 105 8.24 -9.85 2.02
CA THR A 105 9.70 -10.02 2.21
C THR A 105 10.51 -8.77 1.83
N LYS A 106 9.94 -7.90 0.98
CA LYS A 106 10.54 -6.64 0.53
C LYS A 106 10.08 -5.43 1.36
N GLY A 107 9.30 -5.65 2.42
CA GLY A 107 8.82 -4.59 3.31
C GLY A 107 7.56 -3.86 2.81
N TYR A 108 6.75 -4.50 1.98
CA TYR A 108 5.44 -3.96 1.56
C TYR A 108 4.30 -4.67 2.26
N ASP A 109 3.23 -3.93 2.51
CA ASP A 109 1.96 -4.47 2.92
C ASP A 109 1.01 -4.54 1.71
N CYS A 110 0.17 -5.56 1.69
CA CYS A 110 -0.71 -5.88 0.55
C CYS A 110 -2.15 -6.04 1.01
N GLU A 111 -3.08 -5.55 0.21
CA GLU A 111 -4.53 -5.68 0.42
C GLU A 111 -5.16 -6.15 -0.90
N CYS A 112 -5.90 -7.27 -0.87
CA CYS A 112 -6.67 -7.71 -2.03
C CYS A 112 -7.95 -6.86 -2.17
N LEU A 113 -8.09 -6.16 -3.29
CA LEU A 113 -9.25 -5.31 -3.60
C LEU A 113 -10.36 -6.07 -4.37
N GLY A 114 -10.21 -7.38 -4.50
CA GLY A 114 -11.12 -8.24 -5.27
C GLY A 114 -10.41 -8.97 -6.41
N GLY A 115 -11.18 -9.74 -7.17
CA GLY A 115 -10.69 -10.44 -8.36
C GLY A 115 -11.74 -10.66 -9.42
N GLY A 116 -11.38 -11.46 -10.41
CA GLY A 116 -12.22 -11.88 -11.53
C GLY A 116 -11.47 -12.85 -12.43
N ARG A 117 -11.77 -12.83 -13.72
CA ARG A 117 -11.06 -13.57 -14.76
C ARG A 117 -10.56 -12.63 -15.85
N ILE A 118 -9.50 -13.08 -16.50
CA ILE A 118 -8.95 -12.46 -17.71
C ILE A 118 -9.02 -13.51 -18.81
N SER A 119 -9.58 -13.14 -19.96
CA SER A 119 -9.41 -13.83 -21.23
C SER A 119 -8.40 -13.05 -22.06
N HIS A 120 -7.19 -13.58 -22.18
CA HIS A 120 -6.12 -13.02 -22.98
C HIS A 120 -6.00 -13.80 -24.29
N GLN A 121 -6.32 -13.16 -25.41
CA GLN A 121 -6.22 -13.73 -26.75
C GLN A 121 -5.08 -13.00 -27.47
N SER A 122 -3.87 -13.55 -27.35
CA SER A 122 -2.64 -12.92 -27.89
C SER A 122 -2.66 -12.78 -29.41
N GLN A 123 -3.25 -13.75 -30.11
CA GLN A 123 -3.35 -13.77 -31.57
C GLN A 123 -4.22 -12.62 -32.10
N ASP A 124 -5.34 -12.36 -31.42
CA ASP A 124 -6.29 -11.30 -31.79
C ASP A 124 -5.98 -9.95 -31.13
N ARG A 125 -4.93 -9.90 -30.28
CA ARG A 125 -4.58 -8.75 -29.43
C ARG A 125 -5.76 -8.26 -28.61
N LYS A 126 -6.50 -9.19 -27.99
CA LYS A 126 -7.68 -8.90 -27.19
C LYS A 126 -7.48 -9.35 -25.75
N ILE A 127 -7.79 -8.47 -24.81
CA ILE A 127 -7.87 -8.81 -23.40
C ILE A 127 -9.24 -8.40 -22.87
N HIS A 128 -9.96 -9.36 -22.29
CA HIS A 128 -11.26 -9.13 -21.69
C HIS A 128 -11.22 -9.46 -20.19
N VAL A 129 -11.60 -8.51 -19.35
CA VAL A 129 -11.62 -8.63 -17.88
C VAL A 129 -13.06 -8.72 -17.38
N TYR A 130 -13.41 -9.73 -16.59
CA TYR A 130 -14.81 -9.96 -16.20
C TYR A 130 -14.94 -10.82 -14.93
N GLY A 131 -16.18 -11.03 -14.47
CA GLY A 131 -16.51 -11.94 -13.37
C GLY A 131 -15.99 -11.49 -12.00
N TYR A 132 -15.91 -12.41 -11.04
CA TYR A 132 -15.58 -12.04 -9.66
C TYR A 132 -14.76 -13.12 -8.93
N SER A 133 -14.14 -12.75 -7.80
CA SER A 133 -13.57 -13.71 -6.85
C SER A 133 -14.60 -14.15 -5.82
N MET A 134 -14.76 -15.46 -5.62
CA MET A 134 -15.63 -15.99 -4.56
C MET A 134 -15.15 -15.58 -3.16
N GLY A 135 -13.84 -15.45 -2.95
CA GLY A 135 -13.25 -15.15 -1.64
C GLY A 135 -13.04 -13.65 -1.38
N TYR A 136 -12.83 -12.86 -2.42
CA TYR A 136 -12.48 -11.43 -2.31
C TYR A 136 -13.51 -10.49 -2.92
N GLY A 137 -14.59 -11.04 -3.50
CA GLY A 137 -15.56 -10.27 -4.26
C GLY A 137 -15.03 -9.80 -5.61
N ARG A 138 -15.78 -8.90 -6.23
CA ARG A 138 -15.47 -8.35 -7.55
C ARG A 138 -14.48 -7.21 -7.45
N ALA A 139 -13.40 -7.28 -8.23
CA ALA A 139 -12.47 -6.16 -8.37
C ALA A 139 -13.11 -5.00 -9.15
N GLN A 140 -12.54 -3.80 -9.02
CA GLN A 140 -12.87 -2.71 -9.93
C GLN A 140 -12.19 -2.97 -11.30
N HIS A 141 -12.91 -3.61 -12.22
CA HIS A 141 -12.34 -4.05 -13.50
C HIS A 141 -11.86 -2.88 -14.38
N SER A 142 -12.51 -1.72 -14.29
CA SER A 142 -12.06 -0.50 -14.99
C SER A 142 -10.60 -0.16 -14.65
N VAL A 143 -10.25 -0.10 -13.36
CA VAL A 143 -8.87 0.12 -12.87
C VAL A 143 -7.91 -0.95 -13.41
N SER A 144 -8.36 -2.21 -13.42
CA SER A 144 -7.54 -3.31 -13.95
C SER A 144 -7.27 -3.12 -15.44
N THR A 145 -8.28 -2.74 -16.23
CA THR A 145 -8.12 -2.50 -17.66
C THR A 145 -7.27 -1.28 -17.99
N GLU A 146 -7.33 -0.20 -17.21
CA GLU A 146 -6.46 0.96 -17.42
C GLU A 146 -4.98 0.58 -17.30
N LYS A 147 -4.64 -0.21 -16.27
CA LYS A 147 -3.28 -0.71 -16.07
C LYS A 147 -2.85 -1.66 -17.19
N ILE A 148 -3.75 -2.55 -17.62
CA ILE A 148 -3.48 -3.48 -18.72
C ILE A 148 -3.28 -2.70 -20.02
N LYS A 149 -4.11 -1.70 -20.33
CA LYS A 149 -3.95 -0.82 -21.51
C LYS A 149 -2.61 -0.11 -21.52
N ALA A 150 -2.14 0.35 -20.36
CA ALA A 150 -0.82 0.98 -20.27
C ALA A 150 0.33 0.01 -20.60
N LYS A 151 0.18 -1.29 -20.29
CA LYS A 151 1.17 -2.33 -20.62
C LYS A 151 1.02 -2.88 -22.05
N TYR A 152 -0.20 -2.95 -22.56
CA TYR A 152 -0.56 -3.47 -23.88
C TYR A 152 -1.30 -2.40 -24.70
N PRO A 153 -0.61 -1.33 -25.13
CA PRO A 153 -1.25 -0.18 -25.79
C PRO A 153 -1.80 -0.52 -27.17
N ASP A 154 -1.34 -1.61 -27.79
CA ASP A 154 -1.77 -2.11 -29.09
C ASP A 154 -2.87 -3.18 -29.01
N TYR A 155 -3.36 -3.49 -27.80
CA TYR A 155 -4.43 -4.45 -27.57
C TYR A 155 -5.79 -3.75 -27.42
N GLU A 156 -6.83 -4.42 -27.89
CA GLU A 156 -8.20 -4.11 -27.50
C GLU A 156 -8.45 -4.67 -26.09
N VAL A 157 -8.52 -3.78 -25.10
CA VAL A 157 -8.77 -4.15 -23.71
C VAL A 157 -10.16 -3.69 -23.27
N THR A 158 -11.00 -4.66 -22.92
CA THR A 158 -12.40 -4.43 -22.50
C THR A 158 -12.67 -5.04 -21.14
N TRP A 159 -13.74 -4.59 -20.49
CA TRP A 159 -14.23 -5.23 -19.27
C TRP A 159 -15.75 -5.27 -19.24
N THR A 160 -16.28 -6.20 -18.45
CA THR A 160 -17.66 -6.20 -18.02
C THR A 160 -17.74 -6.58 -16.54
N ASP A 161 -18.80 -6.13 -15.90
CA ASP A 161 -19.11 -6.38 -14.51
C ASP A 161 -19.89 -7.70 -14.30
N ASP A 162 -20.27 -8.34 -15.41
CA ASP A 162 -21.04 -9.58 -15.49
C ASP A 162 -20.14 -10.81 -15.75
N GLY A 163 -20.75 -12.00 -15.67
CA GLY A 163 -20.12 -13.28 -15.99
C GLY A 163 -19.43 -13.95 -14.80
N TYR A 164 -18.91 -15.16 -15.03
CA TYR A 164 -18.09 -15.90 -14.06
C TYR A 164 -16.86 -16.49 -14.71
#